data_AF-A0A0S8GIY3-F1
#
_entry.id   AF-A0A0S8GIY3-F1
#
_cell.length_a   1.000
_cell.length_b   1.000
_cell.length_c   1.000
_cell.angle_alpha   90.00
_cell.angle_beta   90.00
_cell.angle_gamma   90.00
#
_symmetry.space_group_name_H-M   'P 1'
#
loop_
_entity.id
_entity.type
_entity.pdbx_description
1 polymer ?
#
loop_
_entity_poly.entity_id
_entity_poly.type
_entity_poly.pdbx_seq_one_letter_code
_entity_poly.pdbx_strand_id
1 'polypeptide(L)' 'MVVDAQTLINLGLGIILAGIGWWGRVVWDSLQKLKDDVHEIEIDLPKSYVSKDEFHDTMSRIEGMVQKIFDKLDGKMDK' A
#
# COMPACT_ATOMS: atom_id res chain seq x y z
N MET A 1 28.45 -23.90 -20.74
CA MET A 1 28.72 -22.82 -19.77
C MET A 1 27.99 -23.17 -18.50
N VAL A 2 28.72 -23.45 -17.43
CA VAL A 2 28.12 -23.58 -16.09
C VAL A 2 27.79 -22.16 -15.64
N VAL A 3 26.53 -21.93 -15.24
CA VAL A 3 26.14 -20.66 -14.63
C VAL A 3 26.89 -20.50 -13.32
N ASP A 4 27.67 -19.43 -13.23
CA ASP A 4 28.50 -19.14 -12.06
C ASP A 4 27.63 -18.70 -10.87
N ALA A 5 28.01 -19.09 -9.65
CA ALA A 5 27.28 -18.74 -8.44
C ALA A 5 27.11 -17.22 -8.28
N GLN A 6 28.09 -16.43 -8.72
CA GLN A 6 28.02 -14.97 -8.72
C GLN A 6 26.92 -14.44 -9.67
N THR A 7 26.73 -15.10 -10.83
CA THR A 7 25.68 -14.73 -11.78
C THR A 7 24.30 -15.01 -11.19
N LEU A 8 24.15 -16.13 -10.47
CA LEU A 8 22.90 -16.50 -9.81
C LEU A 8 22.53 -15.52 -8.69
N ILE A 9 23.53 -15.11 -7.88
CA ILE A 9 23.34 -14.15 -6.79
C ILE A 9 23.00 -12.76 -7.33
N ASN A 10 23.72 -12.27 -8.35
CA ASN A 10 23.44 -10.97 -8.96
C ASN A 10 22.04 -10.92 -9.58
N LEU A 11 21.59 -12.01 -10.20
CA LEU A 11 20.25 -12.11 -10.76
C LEU A 11 19.19 -12.08 -9.65
N GLY A 12 19.40 -12.83 -8.56
CA GLY A 12 18.51 -12.82 -7.40
C GLY A 12 18.39 -11.44 -6.76
N LEU A 13 19.52 -10.76 -6.54
CA LEU A 13 19.54 -9.39 -6.01
C LEU A 13 18.85 -8.40 -6.95
N GLY A 14 19.04 -8.54 -8.27
CA GLY A 14 18.35 -7.72 -9.27
C GLY A 14 16.82 -7.86 -9.21
N ILE A 15 16.33 -9.08 -9.04
CA ILE A 15 14.89 -9.35 -8.89
C ILE A 15 14.34 -8.76 -7.58
N ILE A 16 15.08 -8.88 -6.48
CA ILE A 16 14.68 -8.32 -5.18
C ILE A 16 14.61 -6.79 -5.25
N LEU A 17 15.62 -6.13 -5.80
CA LEU A 17 15.65 -4.67 -5.94
C LEU A 17 14.54 -4.16 -6.86
N ALA A 18 14.28 -4.86 -7.97
CA ALA A 18 13.16 -4.55 -8.85
C ALA A 18 11.80 -4.74 -8.14
N GLY A 19 11.68 -5.79 -7.32
CA GLY A 19 10.50 -6.05 -6.49
C GLY A 19 10.24 -4.95 -5.46
N ILE A 20 11.28 -4.48 -4.78
CA ILE A 20 11.19 -3.37 -3.81
C ILE A 20 10.82 -2.06 -4.51
N GLY A 21 11.44 -1.78 -5.67
CA GLY A 21 11.13 -0.59 -6.45
C GLY A 21 9.68 -0.56 -6.94
N TRP A 22 9.18 -1.69 -7.45
CA TRP A 22 7.77 -1.83 -7.83
C TRP A 22 6.84 -1.73 -6.63
N TRP A 23 7.22 -2.30 -5.48
CA TRP A 23 6.44 -2.21 -4.26
C TRP A 23 6.33 -0.77 -3.75
N GLY A 24 7.42 0.00 -3.77
CA GLY A 24 7.39 1.42 -3.45
C GLY A 24 6.41 2.21 -4.32
N ARG A 25 6.29 1.85 -5.61
CA ARG A 25 5.28 2.42 -6.50
C ARG A 25 3.85 2.09 -6.06
N VAL A 26 3.57 0.84 -5.67
CA VAL A 26 2.25 0.42 -5.18
C VAL A 26 1.86 1.14 -3.88
N VAL A 27 2.81 1.32 -2.97
CA VAL A 27 2.61 2.09 -1.74
C VAL A 27 2.32 3.54 -2.07
N TRP A 28 3.08 4.15 -2.97
CA TRP A 28 2.84 5.53 -3.42
C TRP A 28 1.46 5.71 -4.04
N ASP A 29 1.05 4.81 -4.94
CA ASP A 29 -0.28 4.85 -5.56
C ASP A 29 -1.40 4.73 -4.52
N SER A 30 -1.20 3.91 -3.48
CA SER A 30 -2.18 3.76 -2.39
C SER A 30 -2.25 5.02 -1.51
N LEU A 31 -1.12 5.67 -1.26
CA LEU A 31 -1.07 6.95 -0.55
C LEU A 31 -1.74 8.09 -1.32
N GLN A 32 -1.57 8.14 -2.65
CA GLN A 32 -2.27 9.14 -3.47
C GLN A 32 -3.78 8.95 -3.41
N LYS A 33 -4.28 7.71 -3.55
CA LYS A 33 -5.72 7.43 -3.39
C LYS A 33 -6.26 7.85 -2.03
N LEU A 34 -5.53 7.55 -0.96
CA LEU A 34 -5.94 7.97 0.38
C LEU A 34 -6.02 9.50 0.51
N LYS A 35 -5.07 10.24 -0.10
CA LYS A 35 -5.13 11.70 -0.13
C LYS A 35 -6.35 12.21 -0.90
N ASP A 36 -6.68 11.58 -2.03
CA ASP A 36 -7.84 11.95 -2.83
C ASP A 36 -9.15 11.69 -2.05
N ASP A 37 -9.26 10.54 -1.39
CA ASP A 37 -10.42 10.18 -0.56
C ASP A 37 -10.60 11.19 0.61
N VAL A 38 -9.50 11.62 1.24
CA VAL A 38 -9.54 12.64 2.32
C VAL A 38 -9.99 14.00 1.78
N HIS A 39 -9.51 14.37 0.59
CA HIS A 39 -9.91 15.63 -0.03
C HIS A 39 -11.39 15.63 -0.41
N GLU A 40 -11.93 14.50 -0.85
CA GLU A 40 -13.36 14.33 -1.11
C GLU A 40 -14.18 14.53 0.18
N ILE A 41 -13.73 13.94 1.30
CA ILE A 41 -14.38 14.13 2.62
C ILE A 41 -14.36 15.61 3.05
N GLU A 42 -13.26 16.34 2.85
CA GLU A 42 -13.17 17.76 3.17
C GLU A 42 -14.14 18.63 2.34
N ILE A 43 -14.36 18.26 1.07
CA ILE A 43 -15.27 18.98 0.17
C ILE A 43 -16.74 18.68 0.47
N ASP A 44 -17.06 17.48 0.98
CA ASP A 44 -18.44 17.09 1.32
C ASP A 44 -18.88 17.62 2.70
N LEU A 45 -17.92 17.89 3.59
CA LEU A 45 -18.14 18.42 4.95
C LEU A 45 -18.99 19.71 5.08
N PRO A 46 -18.96 20.69 4.14
CA PRO A 46 -19.76 21.91 4.26
C PRO A 46 -21.23 21.74 3.89
N LYS A 47 -21.65 20.60 3.31
CA LYS A 47 -23.03 20.42 2.79
C LYS A 47 -23.94 19.57 3.67
N SER A 48 -23.38 18.69 4.49
CA SER A 48 -24.15 17.91 5.44
C SER A 48 -23.29 17.66 6.66
N TYR A 49 -23.77 18.02 7.84
CA TYR A 49 -23.12 17.70 9.10
C TYR A 49 -23.11 16.17 9.24
N VAL A 50 -22.06 15.53 8.72
CA VAL A 50 -21.94 14.07 8.67
C VAL A 50 -22.07 13.55 10.11
N SER A 51 -23.04 12.67 10.33
CA SER A 51 -23.30 12.15 11.68
C SER A 51 -22.07 11.37 12.14
N LYS A 52 -21.74 11.43 13.44
CA LYS A 52 -20.57 10.75 14.02
C LYS A 52 -20.46 9.27 13.59
N ASP A 53 -21.59 8.61 13.35
CA ASP A 53 -21.66 7.23 12.85
C ASP A 53 -21.00 7.04 11.47
N GLU A 54 -21.23 7.92 10.48
CA GLU A 54 -20.64 7.78 9.14
C GLU A 54 -19.12 8.01 9.14
N PHE A 55 -18.64 8.93 9.99
CA PHE A 55 -17.20 9.13 10.19
C PHE A 55 -16.55 7.87 10.78
N HIS A 56 -17.22 7.24 11.76
CA HIS A 56 -16.72 6.03 12.39
C HIS A 56 -16.68 4.84 11.42
N ASP A 57 -17.69 4.71 10.57
CA ASP A 57 -17.75 3.67 9.53
C ASP A 57 -16.65 3.85 8.47
N THR A 58 -16.43 5.09 8.05
CA THR A 58 -15.35 5.44 7.11
C THR A 58 -13.97 5.16 7.72
N MET A 59 -13.75 5.55 8.99
CA MET A 59 -12.51 5.27 9.71
C MET A 59 -12.25 3.76 9.83
N SER A 60 -13.29 2.97 10.17
CA SER A 60 -13.18 1.52 10.27
C SER A 60 -12.83 0.87 8.92
N ARG A 61 -13.37 1.42 7.81
CA ARG A 61 -12.98 1.01 6.45
C ARG A 61 -11.51 1.32 6.14
N ILE A 62 -11.01 2.49 6.54
CA ILE A 62 -9.61 2.89 6.37
C ILE A 62 -8.70 1.94 7.15
N GLU A 63 -9.02 1.68 8.42
CA GLU A 63 -8.27 0.72 9.26
C GLU A 63 -8.22 -0.66 8.61
N GLY A 64 -9.35 -1.15 8.07
CA GLY A 64 -9.41 -2.42 7.36
C GLY A 64 -8.57 -2.46 6.06
N MET A 65 -8.47 -1.34 5.35
CA MET A 65 -7.60 -1.24 4.16
C MET A 65 -6.12 -1.24 4.55
N VAL A 66 -5.75 -0.51 5.60
CA VAL A 66 -4.39 -0.45 6.13
C VAL A 66 -3.95 -1.81 6.66
N GLN A 67 -4.82 -2.51 7.40
CA GLN A 67 -4.56 -3.86 7.91
C GLN A 67 -4.27 -4.85 6.76
N LYS A 68 -5.08 -4.81 5.69
CA LYS A 68 -4.85 -5.66 4.51
C LYS A 68 -3.55 -5.35 3.77
N ILE A 69 -3.10 -4.09 3.78
CA ILE A 69 -1.80 -3.72 3.22
C ILE A 69 -0.67 -4.29 4.10
N PHE A 70 -0.82 -4.23 5.42
CA PHE A 70 0.11 -4.83 6.38
C PHE A 70 0.19 -6.35 6.26
N ASP A 71 -0.94 -7.05 6.18
CA ASP A 71 -0.94 -8.52 6.03
C ASP A 71 -0.26 -8.96 4.73
N LYS A 72 -0.41 -8.18 3.65
CA LYS A 72 0.29 -8.41 2.38
C LYS A 72 1.78 -8.07 2.43
N LEU A 73 2.19 -7.18 3.34
CA LEU A 73 3.58 -6.86 3.60
C LEU A 73 4.27 -8.00 4.35
N ASP A 74 3.67 -8.45 5.45
CA ASP A 74 4.20 -9.54 6.30
C ASP A 74 4.33 -10.85 5.51
N GLY A 75 3.27 -11.23 4.77
CA GLY A 75 3.27 -12.46 3.96
C GLY A 75 4.25 -12.45 2.77
N LYS A 76 4.90 -11.32 2.47
CA LYS A 76 5.96 -11.22 1.46
C LYS A 76 7.37 -11.21 2.05
N MET A 77 7.52 -10.97 3.35
CA MET A 77 8.79 -11.09 4.07
C MET A 77 9.03 -12.53 4.56
N ASP A 78 7.97 -13.29 4.84
CA ASP A 78 8.02 -14.74 5.08
C ASP A 78 8.12 -15.55 3.77
N LYS A 79 9.08 -15.23 2.88
CA LYS A 79 9.53 -16.14 1.81
C LYS A 79 10.84 -15.70 1.19
#